data_AF-A0A430RAF7-F1
#
_entry.id   AF-A0A430RAF7-F1
#
_cell.length_a   1.000
_cell.length_b   1.000
_cell.length_c   1.000
_cell.angle_alpha   90.00
_cell.angle_beta   90.00
_cell.angle_gamma   90.00
#
_symmetry.space_group_name_H-M   'P 1'
#
loop_
_entity.id
_entity.type
_entity.pdbx_description
1 polymer ?
#
loop_
_entity_poly.entity_id
_entity_poly.type
_entity_poly.pdbx_seq_one_letter_code
_entity_poly.pdbx_strand_id
1 'polypeptide(L)'
;MQLTTVGKAIWRGARKAQELEMAGAGDPLVQERLRKLKQVEAFRKHGVSWPEIQALVGISRATYHRWRSRLKDEGLIRNPPSPLP
;
A
#
# COMPACT_ATOMS: atom_id res chain seq x y z
N MET A 1 -28.26 -21.18 -1.01
CA MET A 1 -27.49 -20.58 0.10
C MET A 1 -27.49 -19.07 -0.08
N GLN A 2 -28.15 -18.33 0.80
CA GLN A 2 -28.20 -16.87 0.75
C GLN A 2 -26.90 -16.30 1.34
N LEU A 3 -26.06 -15.69 0.49
CA LEU A 3 -24.94 -14.88 0.95
C LEU A 3 -25.52 -13.72 1.75
N THR A 4 -25.36 -13.79 3.07
CA THR A 4 -25.74 -12.74 4.01
C THR A 4 -25.18 -11.41 3.51
N THR A 5 -26.00 -10.37 3.58
CA THR A 5 -25.78 -9.03 3.00
C THR A 5 -24.38 -8.44 3.26
N VAL A 6 -23.71 -8.89 4.34
CA VAL A 6 -22.31 -8.58 4.68
C VAL A 6 -21.30 -9.13 3.65
N GLY A 7 -21.48 -10.36 3.17
CA GLY A 7 -20.56 -11.01 2.21
C GLY A 7 -20.53 -10.34 0.83
N LYS A 8 -21.66 -9.78 0.37
CA LYS A 8 -21.74 -9.03 -0.90
C LYS A 8 -21.05 -7.67 -0.83
N ALA A 9 -21.06 -7.01 0.34
CA ALA A 9 -20.39 -5.73 0.53
C ALA A 9 -18.86 -5.90 0.56
N ILE A 10 -18.37 -6.94 1.22
CA ILE A 10 -16.93 -7.29 1.26
C ILE A 10 -16.43 -7.65 -0.15
N TRP A 11 -17.19 -8.43 -0.91
CA TRP A 11 -16.84 -8.78 -2.29
C TRP A 11 -16.88 -7.59 -3.27
N ARG A 12 -17.86 -6.69 -3.13
CA ARG A 12 -17.90 -5.45 -3.92
C ARG A 12 -16.76 -4.50 -3.55
N GLY A 13 -16.40 -4.41 -2.27
CA GLY A 13 -15.24 -3.63 -1.82
C GLY A 13 -13.93 -4.17 -2.38
N ALA A 14 -13.72 -5.50 -2.35
CA ALA A 14 -12.53 -6.15 -2.89
C ALA A 14 -12.41 -5.99 -4.42
N ARG A 15 -13.52 -6.12 -5.17
CA ARG A 15 -13.53 -5.92 -6.63
C ARG A 15 -13.29 -4.48 -7.02
N LYS A 16 -13.86 -3.52 -6.29
CA LYS A 16 -13.66 -2.10 -6.54
C LYS A 16 -12.26 -1.64 -6.13
N ALA A 17 -11.69 -2.21 -5.08
CA ALA A 17 -10.28 -2.04 -4.73
C ALA A 17 -9.36 -2.64 -5.79
N GLN A 18 -9.71 -3.78 -6.39
CA GLN A 18 -8.94 -4.41 -7.47
C GLN A 18 -9.07 -3.64 -8.81
N GLU A 19 -10.24 -3.06 -9.11
CA GLU A 19 -10.44 -2.17 -10.26
C GLU A 19 -9.73 -0.81 -10.06
N LEU A 20 -9.73 -0.26 -8.84
CA LEU A 20 -8.93 0.92 -8.47
C LEU A 20 -7.44 0.61 -8.40
N GLU A 21 -7.05 -0.60 -8.01
CA GLU A 21 -5.68 -1.12 -8.09
C GLU A 21 -5.24 -1.21 -9.54
N MET A 22 -6.05 -1.75 -10.46
CA MET A 22 -5.74 -1.77 -11.88
C MET A 22 -5.74 -0.38 -12.52
N ALA A 23 -6.66 0.51 -12.13
CA ALA A 23 -6.74 1.87 -12.66
C ALA A 23 -5.64 2.79 -12.12
N GLY A 24 -5.29 2.67 -10.83
CA GLY A 24 -4.21 3.39 -10.18
C GLY A 24 -2.83 2.82 -10.49
N ALA A 25 -2.70 1.50 -10.69
CA ALA A 25 -1.49 0.85 -11.20
C ALA A 25 -1.17 1.24 -12.65
N GLY A 26 -2.12 1.83 -13.39
CA GLY A 26 -1.85 2.42 -14.70
C GLY A 26 -1.17 3.80 -14.62
N ASP A 27 -1.25 4.50 -13.48
CA ASP A 27 -0.62 5.80 -13.30
C ASP A 27 0.88 5.64 -13.02
N PRO A 28 1.77 6.17 -13.90
CA PRO A 28 3.21 6.09 -13.72
C PRO A 28 3.70 6.61 -12.36
N LEU A 29 3.04 7.62 -11.80
CA LEU A 29 3.40 8.22 -10.51
C LEU A 29 3.04 7.30 -9.34
N VAL A 30 1.90 6.60 -9.42
CA VAL A 30 1.50 5.62 -8.40
C VAL A 30 2.43 4.41 -8.43
N GLN A 31 2.81 3.95 -9.62
CA GLN A 31 3.79 2.88 -9.79
C GLN A 31 5.16 3.25 -9.23
N GLU A 32 5.63 4.47 -9.49
CA GLU A 32 6.90 4.94 -8.93
C GLU A 32 6.86 4.98 -7.39
N ARG A 33 5.76 5.47 -6.81
CA ARG A 33 5.56 5.49 -5.35
C ARG A 33 5.58 4.07 -4.79
N LEU A 34 4.84 3.14 -5.37
CA LEU A 34 4.80 1.73 -4.95
C LEU A 34 6.18 1.08 -5.05
N ARG A 35 6.93 1.33 -6.13
CA ARG A 35 8.30 0.84 -6.31
C ARG A 35 9.23 1.36 -5.21
N LYS A 36 9.21 2.67 -4.94
CA LYS A 36 10.03 3.29 -3.89
C LYS A 36 9.65 2.77 -2.49
N LEU A 37 8.37 2.59 -2.20
CA LEU A 37 7.92 2.00 -0.93
C LEU A 37 8.45 0.57 -0.75
N LYS A 38 8.39 -0.27 -1.79
CA LYS A 38 8.95 -1.64 -1.74
C LYS A 38 10.46 -1.63 -1.50
N GLN A 39 11.20 -0.71 -2.11
CA GLN A 39 12.65 -0.55 -1.88
C GLN A 39 12.93 -0.16 -0.42
N VAL A 40 12.19 0.81 0.14
CA VAL A 40 12.32 1.18 1.56
C VAL A 40 12.02 -0.02 2.46
N GLU A 41 10.95 -0.77 2.21
CA GLU A 41 10.61 -1.95 3.01
C GLU A 41 11.71 -3.04 2.96
N ALA A 42 12.33 -3.25 1.79
CA ALA A 42 13.47 -4.15 1.65
C ALA A 42 14.67 -3.68 2.49
N PHE A 43 15.07 -2.40 2.36
CA PHE A 43 16.17 -1.84 3.15
C PHE A 43 15.90 -1.90 4.66
N ARG A 44 14.66 -1.64 5.09
CA ARG A 44 14.26 -1.76 6.49
C ARG A 44 14.35 -3.19 7.00
N LYS A 45 14.03 -4.20 6.19
CA LYS A 45 14.21 -5.62 6.54
C LYS A 45 15.68 -6.00 6.71
N HIS A 46 16.58 -5.36 5.95
CA HIS A 46 18.02 -5.54 6.08
C HIS A 46 18.66 -4.66 7.17
N GLY A 47 17.88 -3.93 7.96
CA GLY A 47 18.38 -3.12 9.08
C GLY A 47 18.97 -1.76 8.70
N VAL A 48 18.83 -1.33 7.44
CA VAL A 48 19.39 -0.04 6.97
C VAL A 48 18.70 1.15 7.66
N SER A 49 19.51 2.17 7.98
CA SER A 49 19.04 3.36 8.68
C SER A 49 18.19 4.28 7.78
N TRP A 50 17.33 5.10 8.38
CA TRP A 50 16.52 6.05 7.62
C TRP A 50 17.33 7.10 6.85
N PRO A 51 18.44 7.67 7.39
CA PRO A 51 19.30 8.56 6.64
C PRO A 51 19.90 7.91 5.39
N GLU A 52 20.39 6.66 5.50
CA GLU A 52 20.93 5.92 4.36
C GLU A 52 19.84 5.58 3.34
N ILE A 53 18.67 5.13 3.79
CA ILE A 53 17.52 4.88 2.91
C ILE A 53 17.13 6.15 2.16
N GLN A 54 17.15 7.31 2.82
CA GLN A 54 16.85 8.57 2.17
C GLN A 54 17.89 8.91 1.08
N ALA A 55 19.17 8.64 1.33
CA ALA A 55 20.23 8.83 0.34
C ALA A 55 20.10 7.85 -0.85
N LEU A 56 19.68 6.60 -0.61
CA LEU A 56 19.57 5.56 -1.64
C LEU A 56 18.27 5.64 -2.48
N VAL A 57 17.13 5.92 -1.84
CA VAL A 57 15.80 5.89 -2.47
C VAL A 57 15.30 7.30 -2.82
N GLY A 58 15.87 8.34 -2.22
CA GLY A 58 15.50 9.73 -2.47
C GLY A 58 14.19 10.15 -1.78
N ILE A 59 13.68 9.38 -0.82
CA ILE A 59 12.50 9.74 -0.03
C ILE A 59 12.77 9.71 1.46
N SER A 60 12.25 10.69 2.18
CA SER A 60 12.36 10.76 3.64
C SER A 60 11.44 9.77 4.33
N ARG A 61 11.70 9.49 5.62
CA ARG A 61 10.80 8.74 6.50
C ARG A 61 9.38 9.32 6.51
N ALA A 62 9.26 10.65 6.56
CA ALA A 62 7.96 11.33 6.58
C ALA A 62 7.20 11.11 5.26
N THR A 63 7.91 11.22 4.12
CA THR A 63 7.36 10.96 2.79
C THR A 63 6.87 9.52 2.66
N TYR A 64 7.66 8.55 3.13
CA TYR A 64 7.28 7.14 3.18
C TYR A 64 5.93 6.94 3.91
N HIS A 65 5.80 7.47 5.12
CA HIS A 65 4.56 7.30 5.90
C HIS A 65 3.37 8.00 5.25
N ARG A 66 3.55 9.20 4.69
CA ARG A 66 2.48 9.92 3.98
C ARG A 66 1.99 9.14 2.75
N TRP A 67 2.91 8.64 1.93
CA TRP A 67 2.58 7.84 0.75
C TRP A 67 1.91 6.54 1.12
N ARG A 68 2.41 5.86 2.16
CA ARG A 68 1.81 4.62 2.66
C ARG A 68 0.37 4.85 3.15
N SER A 69 0.11 5.92 3.90
CA SER A 69 -1.26 6.26 4.32
C SER A 69 -2.17 6.57 3.13
N ARG A 70 -1.72 7.41 2.17
CA ARG A 70 -2.48 7.73 0.95
C ARG A 70 -2.86 6.48 0.15
N LEU A 71 -1.90 5.61 -0.13
CA LEU A 71 -2.16 4.38 -0.89
C LEU A 71 -3.06 3.41 -0.13
N LYS A 72 -3.02 3.44 1.21
CA LYS A 72 -3.95 2.68 2.04
C LYS A 72 -5.37 3.23 1.95
N ASP A 73 -5.54 4.55 2.03
CA ASP A 73 -6.84 5.21 1.90
C ASP A 73 -7.43 5.01 0.50
N GLU A 74 -6.58 4.95 -0.52
CA GLU A 74 -6.93 4.63 -1.91
C GLU A 74 -7.18 3.13 -2.15
N GLY A 75 -6.96 2.26 -1.14
CA GLY A 75 -7.18 0.82 -1.24
C GLY A 75 -6.12 0.06 -2.04
N LEU A 76 -5.00 0.70 -2.37
CA LEU A 76 -3.92 0.19 -3.22
C LEU A 76 -2.89 -0.65 -2.47
N ILE A 77 -2.90 -0.60 -1.13
CA ILE A 77 -2.11 -1.50 -0.29
C ILE A 77 -2.97 -2.06 0.84
N ARG A 78 -2.85 -3.37 1.08
CA ARG A 78 -3.56 -4.04 2.18
C ARG A 78 -2.89 -3.76 3.53
N ASN A 79 -3.70 -3.60 4.56
CA ASN A 79 -3.24 -3.64 5.94
C ASN A 79 -2.62 -5.04 6.22
N PRO A 80 -1.53 -5.17 7.00
CA PRO A 80 -1.29 -6.44 7.67
C PRO A 80 -2.56 -6.77 8.46
N PRO A 81 -3.01 -8.05 8.48
CA PRO A 81 -4.17 -8.43 9.28
C PRO A 81 -3.92 -7.94 10.70
N SER A 82 -4.82 -7.07 11.21
CA SER A 82 -4.85 -6.81 12.63
C SER A 82 -5.02 -8.16 13.31
N PRO A 83 -4.21 -8.54 14.31
CA PRO A 83 -4.63 -9.63 15.18
C PRO A 83 -6.02 -9.24 15.70
N LEU A 84 -6.99 -10.12 15.45
CA LEU A 84 -8.34 -9.98 16.00
C LEU A 84 -8.23 -9.97 17.54
N PRO A 85 -9.13 -9.25 18.24
CA PRO A 85 -9.14 -9.19 19.70
C PRO A 85 -9.31 -10.56 20.35
#